data_AF-A0A2E5PB34-F1
#
_entry.id   AF-A0A2E5PB34-F1
#
_cell.length_a   1.000
_cell.length_b   1.000
_cell.length_c   1.000
_cell.angle_alpha   90.00
_cell.angle_beta   90.00
_cell.angle_gamma   90.00
#
_symmetry.space_group_name_H-M   'P 1'
#
loop_
_entity.id
_entity.type
_entity.pdbx_description
1 polymer ?
#
loop_
_entity_poly.entity_id
_entity_poly.type
_entity_poly.pdbx_seq_one_letter_code
_entity_poly.pdbx_strand_id
1 'polypeptide(L)'
;MARGKQRKKVFSTNRYAYVWHKRIGLVASFLVVVLSLSGVALMHSDQLLLDQHNMKNRWVLDWYGLDPESDPLTYRVGTGWISWLEGSLYFNGNLLAENVAEPRGTTIHNNLIIVANASDLYLFTKNGELVEHIRGLELPGEILAMDTGPNGHLLALTSEGSFQSDFEILNWYPTELTVEPAPPRPTPADIEEAILDNYRGHGLPWSRVLLDVHTGRILGNWGPYLMDAAALCLLILAGSGIYNWIRNRRK
;
A
#
# COMPACT_ATOMS: atom_id res chain seq x y z
N MET A 1 3.70 -71.18 53.20
CA MET A 1 4.73 -70.48 52.40
C MET A 1 4.15 -70.22 51.01
N ALA A 2 4.04 -68.95 50.61
CA ALA A 2 3.92 -68.41 49.25
C ALA A 2 3.01 -67.17 49.26
N ARG A 3 3.60 -65.98 49.18
CA ARG A 3 2.90 -64.76 48.76
C ARG A 3 3.83 -64.01 47.82
N GLY A 4 3.58 -64.19 46.53
CA GLY A 4 4.30 -63.49 45.46
C GLY A 4 4.03 -61.98 45.56
N LYS A 5 5.09 -61.20 45.73
CA LYS A 5 5.05 -59.74 45.52
C LYS A 5 5.05 -59.48 44.02
N GLN A 6 3.88 -59.19 43.45
CA GLN A 6 3.81 -58.54 42.15
C GLN A 6 4.43 -57.14 42.24
N ARG A 7 5.61 -56.97 41.64
CA ARG A 7 6.19 -55.66 41.34
C ARG A 7 5.28 -54.93 40.35
N LYS A 8 4.56 -53.90 40.80
CA LYS A 8 3.89 -52.96 39.91
C LYS A 8 4.95 -52.29 39.03
N LYS A 9 4.96 -52.61 37.73
CA LYS A 9 5.69 -51.85 36.71
C LYS A 9 5.08 -50.45 36.65
N VAL A 10 5.74 -49.48 37.28
CA VAL A 10 5.44 -48.06 37.06
C VAL A 10 5.94 -47.76 35.64
N PHE A 11 4.99 -47.62 34.72
CA PHE A 11 5.26 -47.31 33.32
C PHE A 11 6.20 -46.11 33.18
N SER A 12 7.16 -46.23 32.26
CA SER A 12 8.21 -45.26 31.93
C SER A 12 7.71 -44.00 31.19
N THR A 13 6.47 -43.58 31.45
CA THR A 13 5.81 -42.43 30.80
C THR A 13 6.51 -41.09 31.07
N ASN A 14 7.41 -41.04 32.05
CA ASN A 14 8.10 -39.81 32.48
C ASN A 14 9.19 -39.32 31.50
N ARG A 15 9.79 -40.22 30.72
CA ARG A 15 10.93 -39.86 29.85
C ARG A 15 10.47 -39.21 28.55
N TYR A 16 9.39 -39.72 27.95
CA TYR A 16 8.78 -39.15 26.75
C TYR A 16 8.18 -37.76 27.02
N ALA A 17 7.44 -37.61 28.12
CA ALA A 17 6.89 -36.31 28.53
C ALA A 17 7.99 -35.26 28.72
N TYR A 18 9.12 -35.62 29.34
CA TYR A 18 10.26 -34.72 29.54
C TYR A 18 10.94 -34.29 28.22
N VAL A 19 11.12 -35.22 27.27
CA VAL A 19 11.72 -34.90 25.96
C VAL A 19 10.82 -33.99 25.13
N TRP A 20 9.51 -34.27 25.11
CA TRP A 20 8.54 -33.42 24.41
C TRP A 20 8.41 -32.04 25.07
N HIS A 21 8.40 -31.98 26.40
CA HIS A 21 8.42 -30.71 27.14
C HIS A 21 9.64 -29.85 26.79
N LYS A 22 10.85 -30.45 26.69
CA LYS A 22 12.06 -29.73 26.29
C LYS A 22 12.00 -29.19 24.84
N ARG A 23 11.47 -29.99 23.90
CA ARG A 23 11.35 -29.60 22.48
C ARG A 23 10.30 -28.50 22.28
N ILE A 24 9.12 -28.68 22.87
CA ILE A 24 8.05 -27.66 22.84
C ILE A 24 8.52 -26.39 23.53
N GLY A 25 9.23 -26.51 24.67
CA GLY A 25 9.81 -25.38 25.38
C GLY A 25 10.77 -24.54 24.53
N LEU A 26 11.62 -25.16 23.70
CA LEU A 26 12.56 -24.44 22.82
C LEU A 26 11.84 -23.64 21.73
N VAL A 27 10.84 -24.24 21.08
CA VAL A 27 10.05 -23.56 20.04
C VAL A 27 9.22 -22.44 20.68
N ALA A 28 8.57 -22.74 21.80
CA ALA A 28 7.75 -21.78 22.53
C ALA A 28 8.59 -20.61 23.08
N SER A 29 9.85 -20.83 23.49
CA SER A 29 10.70 -19.74 23.99
C SER A 29 11.00 -18.69 22.93
N PHE A 30 11.21 -19.11 21.67
CA PHE A 30 11.40 -18.16 20.58
C PHE A 30 10.15 -17.28 20.40
N LEU A 31 8.97 -17.89 20.37
CA LEU A 31 7.71 -17.16 20.23
C LEU A 31 7.46 -16.23 21.43
N VAL A 32 7.76 -16.66 22.65
CA VAL A 32 7.65 -15.80 23.85
C VAL A 32 8.55 -14.59 23.74
N VAL A 33 9.78 -14.74 23.26
CA VAL A 33 10.69 -13.59 23.08
C VAL A 33 10.08 -12.59 22.11
N VAL A 34 9.61 -13.04 20.94
CA VAL A 34 8.97 -12.16 19.95
C VAL A 34 7.72 -11.49 20.52
N LEU A 35 6.84 -12.25 21.17
CA LEU A 35 5.60 -11.73 21.77
C LEU A 35 5.87 -10.74 22.91
N SER A 36 6.88 -11.01 23.73
CA SER A 36 7.24 -10.14 24.86
C SER A 36 7.86 -8.84 24.36
N LEU A 37 8.78 -8.91 23.40
CA LEU A 37 9.41 -7.72 22.82
C LEU A 37 8.39 -6.84 22.09
N SER A 38 7.54 -7.45 21.25
CA SER A 38 6.47 -6.73 20.54
C SER A 38 5.45 -6.16 21.53
N GLY A 39 5.01 -6.92 22.53
CA GLY A 39 4.08 -6.45 23.54
C GLY A 39 4.63 -5.30 24.39
N VAL A 40 5.89 -5.37 24.81
CA VAL A 40 6.55 -4.27 25.55
C VAL A 40 6.69 -3.03 24.68
N ALA A 41 7.07 -3.18 23.40
CA ALA A 41 7.16 -2.06 22.47
C ALA A 41 5.79 -1.40 22.28
N LEU A 42 4.74 -2.20 22.02
CA LEU A 42 3.37 -1.72 21.87
C LEU A 42 2.84 -1.03 23.14
N MET A 43 3.18 -1.53 24.32
CA MET A 43 2.81 -0.89 25.60
C MET A 43 3.42 0.50 25.76
N HIS A 44 4.56 0.76 25.11
CA HIS A 44 5.24 2.05 25.10
C HIS A 44 5.15 2.76 23.75
N SER A 45 4.08 2.51 22.96
CA SER A 45 3.90 3.07 21.60
C SER A 45 4.11 4.59 21.57
N ASP A 46 3.51 5.30 22.52
CA ASP A 46 3.61 6.76 22.62
C ASP A 46 5.05 7.24 22.90
N GLN A 47 5.76 6.56 23.82
CA GLN A 47 7.12 6.94 24.21
C GLN A 47 8.15 6.61 23.12
N LEU A 48 7.88 5.55 22.36
CA LEU A 48 8.66 5.11 21.21
C LEU A 48 8.21 5.80 19.90
N LEU A 49 7.16 6.63 19.96
CA LEU A 49 6.58 7.34 18.83
C LEU A 49 6.25 6.41 17.64
N LEU A 50 5.82 5.18 17.93
CA LEU A 50 5.59 4.15 16.90
C LEU A 50 4.46 4.52 15.93
N ASP A 51 3.53 5.37 16.37
CA ASP A 51 2.45 5.91 15.55
C ASP A 51 2.88 7.14 14.71
N GLN A 52 4.01 7.76 15.03
CA GLN A 52 4.53 8.93 14.30
C GLN A 52 5.56 8.53 13.24
N HIS A 53 6.20 7.36 13.42
CA HIS A 53 7.14 6.82 12.44
C HIS A 53 6.47 5.78 11.56
N ASN A 54 6.45 6.08 10.27
CA ASN A 54 5.91 5.17 9.26
C ASN A 54 6.97 4.21 8.72
N MET A 55 6.53 3.00 8.43
CA MET A 55 7.28 1.99 7.70
C MET A 55 7.46 2.44 6.26
N LYS A 56 8.71 2.54 5.80
CA LYS A 56 9.05 2.97 4.42
C LYS A 56 9.53 1.82 3.53
N ASN A 57 9.68 0.62 4.08
CA ASN A 57 10.18 -0.52 3.32
C ASN A 57 9.12 -0.99 2.31
N ARG A 58 9.41 -0.84 1.01
CA ARG A 58 8.50 -1.22 -0.09
C ARG A 58 7.96 -2.64 0.03
N TRP A 59 8.81 -3.62 0.38
CA TRP A 59 8.37 -5.02 0.52
C TRP A 59 7.32 -5.21 1.61
N VAL A 60 7.44 -4.47 2.72
CA VAL A 60 6.42 -4.52 3.78
C VAL A 60 5.18 -3.75 3.36
N LEU A 61 5.30 -2.61 2.68
CA LEU A 61 4.15 -1.86 2.20
C LEU A 61 3.34 -2.65 1.18
N ASP A 62 4.01 -3.30 0.23
CA ASP A 62 3.42 -4.22 -0.75
C ASP A 62 2.71 -5.41 -0.08
N TRP A 63 3.33 -6.02 0.94
CA TRP A 63 2.67 -7.05 1.76
C TRP A 63 1.35 -6.57 2.40
N TYR A 64 1.23 -5.27 2.67
CA TYR A 64 0.03 -4.64 3.22
C TYR A 64 -0.92 -4.06 2.14
N GLY A 65 -0.58 -4.19 0.85
CA GLY A 65 -1.37 -3.65 -0.26
C GLY A 65 -1.37 -2.12 -0.32
N LEU A 66 -0.27 -1.48 0.10
CA LEU A 66 -0.11 -0.03 0.11
C LEU A 66 0.80 0.50 -1.01
N ASP A 67 1.41 -0.40 -1.80
CA ASP A 67 2.10 -0.02 -3.04
C ASP A 67 1.11 -0.13 -4.21
N PRO A 68 1.19 0.77 -5.22
CA PRO A 68 0.33 0.70 -6.38
C PRO A 68 0.65 -0.56 -7.21
N GLU A 69 -0.36 -1.06 -7.93
CA GLU A 69 -0.26 -2.18 -8.87
C GLU A 69 0.48 -1.81 -10.16
N SER A 70 0.62 -0.50 -10.46
CA SER A 70 1.23 0.01 -11.68
C SER A 70 2.19 1.19 -11.45
N ASP A 71 3.12 1.39 -12.38
CA ASP A 71 3.99 2.57 -12.37
C ASP A 71 3.21 3.83 -12.83
N PRO A 72 3.53 5.02 -12.29
CA PRO A 72 2.87 6.25 -12.71
C PRO A 72 3.11 6.54 -14.21
N LEU A 73 2.03 6.85 -14.93
CA LEU A 73 2.09 7.36 -16.30
C LEU A 73 2.42 8.86 -16.27
N THR A 74 3.60 9.22 -16.73
CA THR A 74 4.12 10.59 -16.62
C THR A 74 4.28 11.27 -17.97
N TYR A 75 3.76 12.49 -18.08
CA TYR A 75 3.81 13.34 -19.26
C TYR A 75 4.50 14.67 -18.92
N ARG A 76 5.31 15.16 -19.85
CA ARG A 76 6.01 16.44 -19.67
C ARG A 76 5.12 17.58 -20.14
N VAL A 77 4.92 18.56 -19.26
CA VAL A 77 4.02 19.69 -19.50
C VAL A 77 4.78 20.99 -19.21
N GLY A 78 5.26 21.64 -20.28
CA GLY A 78 6.16 22.79 -20.18
C GLY A 78 7.46 22.44 -19.45
N THR A 79 7.69 23.06 -18.29
CA THR A 79 8.84 22.76 -17.42
C THR A 79 8.53 21.77 -16.31
N GLY A 80 7.26 21.39 -16.13
CA GLY A 80 6.80 20.47 -15.10
C GLY A 80 6.37 19.12 -15.65
N TRP A 81 5.78 18.32 -14.77
CA TRP A 81 5.35 16.96 -15.02
C TRP A 81 3.93 16.73 -14.52
N ILE A 82 3.10 16.16 -15.37
CA ILE A 82 1.80 15.62 -14.99
C ILE A 82 1.96 14.10 -14.93
N SER A 83 1.60 13.52 -13.79
CA SER A 83 1.66 12.08 -13.59
C SER A 83 0.28 11.57 -13.20
N TRP A 84 -0.07 10.39 -13.69
CA TRP A 84 -1.30 9.71 -13.33
C TRP A 84 -0.97 8.34 -12.74
N LEU A 85 -1.61 8.01 -11.62
CA LEU A 85 -1.46 6.74 -10.93
C LEU A 85 -2.82 6.32 -10.38
N GLU A 86 -3.38 5.23 -10.94
CA GLU A 86 -4.58 4.55 -10.44
C GLU A 86 -5.77 5.48 -10.12
N GLY A 87 -6.07 6.41 -11.03
CA GLY A 87 -7.19 7.33 -10.88
C GLY A 87 -6.83 8.64 -10.16
N SER A 88 -5.59 8.81 -9.72
CA SER A 88 -5.09 10.05 -9.11
C SER A 88 -4.15 10.79 -10.07
N LEU A 89 -4.35 12.10 -10.18
CA LEU A 89 -3.57 12.99 -11.01
C LEU A 89 -2.65 13.85 -10.13
N TYR A 90 -1.39 13.98 -10.53
CA TYR A 90 -0.36 14.69 -9.79
C TYR A 90 0.35 15.71 -10.67
N PHE A 91 0.75 16.84 -10.09
CA PHE A 91 1.61 17.84 -10.73
C PHE A 91 2.89 18.02 -9.92
N ASN A 92 4.03 17.68 -10.54
CA ASN A 92 5.34 17.63 -9.89
C ASN A 92 5.30 16.88 -8.54
N GLY A 93 4.55 15.78 -8.48
CA GLY A 93 4.42 14.94 -7.29
C GLY A 93 3.35 15.35 -6.29
N ASN A 94 2.72 16.51 -6.44
CA ASN A 94 1.61 16.93 -5.57
C ASN A 94 0.27 16.50 -6.15
N LEU A 95 -0.63 15.98 -5.32
CA LEU A 95 -1.97 15.57 -5.73
C LEU A 95 -2.76 16.78 -6.28
N LEU A 96 -3.29 16.65 -7.49
CA LEU A 96 -4.18 17.62 -8.13
C LEU A 96 -5.65 17.24 -7.99
N ALA A 97 -5.96 16.00 -8.32
CA ALA A 97 -7.32 15.50 -8.38
C ALA A 97 -7.34 13.97 -8.26
N GLU A 98 -8.43 13.47 -7.71
CA GLU A 98 -8.73 12.04 -7.60
C GLU A 98 -9.92 11.70 -8.49
N ASN A 99 -10.12 10.41 -8.77
CA ASN A 99 -11.18 9.89 -9.64
C ASN A 99 -11.09 10.42 -11.08
N VAL A 100 -9.87 10.63 -11.57
CA VAL A 100 -9.58 11.06 -12.94
C VAL A 100 -9.25 9.84 -13.77
N ALA A 101 -9.96 9.62 -14.88
CA ALA A 101 -9.62 8.54 -15.81
C ALA A 101 -8.24 8.74 -16.46
N GLU A 102 -7.67 7.67 -17.02
CA GLU A 102 -6.34 7.69 -17.63
C GLU A 102 -6.19 8.84 -18.66
N PRO A 103 -5.16 9.70 -18.54
CA PRO A 103 -4.93 10.79 -19.47
C PRO A 103 -4.60 10.30 -20.88
N ARG A 104 -5.20 10.96 -21.87
CA ARG A 104 -4.96 10.81 -23.31
C ARG A 104 -4.12 11.94 -23.89
N GLY A 105 -4.01 13.05 -23.18
CA GLY A 105 -3.13 14.14 -23.53
C GLY A 105 -3.04 15.17 -22.42
N THR A 106 -1.91 15.88 -22.40
CA THR A 106 -1.66 16.93 -21.42
C THR A 106 -0.97 18.09 -22.10
N THR A 107 -1.41 19.32 -21.85
CA THR A 107 -0.75 20.49 -22.41
C THR A 107 -0.86 21.72 -21.51
N ILE A 108 -0.19 22.81 -21.90
CA ILE A 108 -0.37 24.13 -21.29
C ILE A 108 -1.07 25.04 -22.30
N HIS A 109 -2.15 25.67 -21.85
CA HIS A 109 -2.84 26.72 -22.58
C HIS A 109 -3.14 27.89 -21.65
N ASN A 110 -2.84 29.11 -22.08
CA ASN A 110 -3.11 30.34 -21.32
C ASN A 110 -2.70 30.27 -19.84
N ASN A 111 -1.52 29.70 -19.57
CA ASN A 111 -0.97 29.50 -18.22
C ASN A 111 -1.75 28.51 -17.32
N LEU A 112 -2.73 27.80 -17.87
CA LEU A 112 -3.42 26.66 -17.28
C LEU A 112 -2.81 25.35 -17.77
N ILE A 113 -2.80 24.36 -16.89
CA ILE A 113 -2.45 22.99 -17.21
C ILE A 113 -3.73 22.29 -17.60
N ILE A 114 -3.73 21.68 -18.78
CA ILE A 114 -4.86 20.98 -19.33
C ILE A 114 -4.54 19.49 -19.37
N VAL A 115 -5.44 18.70 -18.82
CA VAL A 115 -5.38 17.24 -18.84
C VAL A 115 -6.67 16.72 -19.45
N ALA A 116 -6.54 16.01 -20.56
CA ALA A 116 -7.66 15.36 -21.22
C ALA A 116 -7.61 13.85 -20.94
N ASN A 117 -8.73 13.30 -20.52
CA ASN A 117 -8.96 11.86 -20.60
C ASN A 117 -9.83 11.58 -21.85
N ALA A 118 -10.35 10.36 -22.01
CA ALA A 118 -11.18 10.00 -23.17
C ALA A 118 -12.47 10.83 -23.32
N SER A 119 -13.04 11.33 -22.22
CA SER A 119 -14.37 11.94 -22.18
C SER A 119 -14.43 13.30 -21.49
N ASP A 120 -13.39 13.73 -20.80
CA ASP A 120 -13.38 14.95 -19.98
C ASP A 120 -12.06 15.70 -20.15
N LEU A 121 -12.13 17.00 -19.94
CA LEU A 121 -11.01 17.93 -20.00
C LEU A 121 -10.97 18.74 -18.70
N TYR A 122 -9.85 18.64 -17.98
CA TYR A 122 -9.63 19.32 -16.72
C TYR A 122 -8.61 20.45 -16.91
N LEU A 123 -8.96 21.63 -16.43
CA LEU A 123 -8.10 22.82 -16.48
C LEU A 123 -7.69 23.18 -15.06
N PHE A 124 -6.39 23.15 -14.80
CA PHE A 124 -5.81 23.49 -13.52
C PHE A 124 -4.95 24.74 -13.61
N THR A 125 -4.88 25.51 -12.53
CA THR A 125 -3.83 26.51 -12.37
C THR A 125 -2.48 25.82 -12.14
N LYS A 126 -1.38 26.56 -12.30
CA LYS A 126 -0.04 26.07 -11.92
C LYS A 126 0.12 25.76 -10.43
N ASN A 127 -0.80 26.26 -9.59
CA ASN A 127 -0.84 25.97 -8.16
C ASN A 127 -1.66 24.71 -7.85
N GLY A 128 -2.26 24.09 -8.87
CA GLY A 128 -3.06 22.87 -8.75
C GLY A 128 -4.53 23.07 -8.42
N GLU A 129 -5.03 24.30 -8.51
CA GLU A 129 -6.46 24.57 -8.33
C GLU A 129 -7.22 24.21 -9.60
N LEU A 130 -8.29 23.42 -9.49
CA LEU A 130 -9.19 23.16 -10.61
C LEU A 130 -9.95 24.45 -10.96
N VAL A 131 -9.72 24.96 -12.16
CA VAL A 131 -10.42 26.12 -12.71
C VAL A 131 -11.71 25.68 -13.36
N GLU A 132 -11.64 24.64 -14.18
CA GLU A 132 -12.77 24.20 -14.99
C GLU A 132 -12.66 22.71 -15.33
N HIS A 133 -13.83 22.07 -15.51
CA HIS A 133 -13.96 20.68 -15.87
C HIS A 133 -15.06 20.56 -16.94
N ILE A 134 -14.62 20.39 -18.19
CA ILE A 134 -15.46 20.26 -19.38
C ILE A 134 -15.75 18.78 -19.58
N ARG A 135 -17.03 18.42 -19.70
CA ARG A 135 -17.48 17.03 -19.83
C ARG A 135 -17.81 16.69 -21.28
N GLY A 136 -17.80 15.41 -21.62
CA GLY A 136 -17.86 14.90 -23.00
C GLY A 136 -18.97 15.42 -23.92
N LEU A 137 -20.09 15.89 -23.37
CA LEU A 137 -21.16 16.52 -24.16
C LEU A 137 -20.74 17.85 -24.81
N GLU A 138 -19.72 18.50 -24.27
CA GLU A 138 -19.17 19.78 -24.74
C GLU A 138 -17.90 19.58 -25.59
N LEU A 139 -17.45 18.33 -25.74
CA LEU A 139 -16.27 17.96 -26.52
C LEU A 139 -16.66 17.46 -27.92
N PRO A 140 -15.75 17.54 -28.91
CA PRO A 140 -16.03 17.15 -30.30
C PRO A 140 -16.12 15.63 -30.51
N GLY A 141 -15.99 14.83 -29.44
CA GLY A 141 -15.99 13.37 -29.47
C GLY A 141 -15.08 12.79 -28.39
N GLU A 142 -14.92 11.46 -28.41
CA GLU A 142 -13.97 10.77 -27.53
C GLU A 142 -12.53 11.18 -27.88
N ILE A 143 -11.80 11.72 -26.92
CA ILE A 143 -10.43 12.21 -27.11
C ILE A 143 -9.45 11.03 -27.10
N LEU A 144 -8.73 10.87 -28.21
CA LEU A 144 -7.67 9.88 -28.37
C LEU A 144 -6.29 10.47 -28.09
N ALA A 145 -6.09 11.74 -28.44
CA ALA A 145 -4.87 12.50 -28.15
C ALA A 145 -5.18 14.00 -28.08
N MET A 146 -4.34 14.75 -27.36
CA MET A 146 -4.44 16.20 -27.28
C MET A 146 -3.06 16.84 -27.27
N ASP A 147 -2.92 17.94 -28.01
CA ASP A 147 -1.71 18.77 -28.03
C ASP A 147 -2.06 20.25 -28.23
N THR A 148 -1.08 21.13 -28.08
CA THR A 148 -1.23 22.55 -28.41
C THR A 148 -0.97 22.79 -29.88
N GLY A 149 -1.95 23.38 -30.54
CA GLY A 149 -1.88 23.82 -31.92
C GLY A 149 -1.25 25.21 -32.11
N PRO A 150 -1.21 25.66 -33.37
CA PRO A 150 -0.75 27.00 -33.73
C PRO A 150 -1.54 28.08 -32.98
N ASN A 151 -0.87 29.17 -32.61
CA ASN A 151 -1.46 30.32 -31.90
C ASN A 151 -2.08 29.99 -30.53
N GLY A 152 -1.76 28.83 -29.96
CA GLY A 152 -2.19 28.42 -28.62
C GLY A 152 -3.54 27.70 -28.58
N HIS A 153 -4.23 27.50 -29.70
CA HIS A 153 -5.47 26.72 -29.70
C HIS A 153 -5.21 25.26 -29.30
N LEU A 154 -6.19 24.61 -28.68
CA LEU A 154 -6.08 23.17 -28.42
C LEU A 154 -6.38 22.39 -29.68
N LEU A 155 -5.64 21.31 -29.89
CA LEU A 155 -5.94 20.32 -30.90
C LEU A 155 -6.29 19.02 -30.21
N ALA A 156 -7.42 18.44 -30.58
CA ALA A 156 -7.86 17.14 -30.12
C ALA A 156 -7.99 16.20 -31.31
N LEU A 157 -7.40 15.01 -31.20
CA LEU A 157 -7.71 13.89 -32.09
C LEU A 157 -8.87 13.11 -31.48
N THR A 158 -9.93 12.91 -32.24
CA THR A 158 -11.05 12.03 -31.88
C THR A 158 -11.21 10.90 -32.88
N SER A 159 -12.17 10.00 -32.64
CA SER A 159 -12.55 8.95 -33.59
C SER A 159 -13.16 9.49 -34.89
N GLU A 160 -13.66 10.73 -34.89
CA GLU A 160 -14.27 11.38 -36.07
C GLU A 160 -13.29 12.24 -36.87
N GLY A 161 -12.12 12.55 -36.31
CA GLY A 161 -11.07 13.33 -36.96
C GLY A 161 -10.32 14.25 -35.99
N SER A 162 -9.53 15.16 -36.53
CA SER A 162 -8.86 16.20 -35.75
C SER A 162 -9.75 17.43 -35.63
N PHE A 163 -9.80 18.01 -34.42
CA PHE A 163 -10.54 19.23 -34.12
C PHE A 163 -9.63 20.25 -33.44
N GLN A 164 -9.87 21.52 -33.72
CA GLN A 164 -9.21 22.66 -33.10
C GLN A 164 -10.21 23.47 -32.29
N SER A 165 -9.86 23.82 -31.06
CA SER A 165 -10.69 24.69 -30.22
C SER A 165 -10.57 26.17 -30.60
N ASP A 166 -11.54 26.99 -30.22
CA ASP A 166 -11.34 28.42 -30.04
C ASP A 166 -10.43 28.70 -28.82
N PHE A 167 -10.18 29.98 -28.52
CA PHE A 167 -9.23 30.36 -27.46
C PHE A 167 -9.80 30.06 -26.06
N GLU A 168 -11.12 30.19 -25.92
CA GLU A 168 -11.89 29.94 -24.70
C GLU A 168 -12.21 28.45 -24.47
N ILE A 169 -11.91 27.57 -25.42
CA ILE A 169 -12.18 26.12 -25.35
C ILE A 169 -13.69 25.84 -25.21
N LEU A 170 -14.52 26.65 -25.88
CA LEU A 170 -15.98 26.50 -25.91
C LEU A 170 -16.47 25.91 -27.22
N ASN A 171 -15.76 26.18 -28.32
CA ASN A 171 -16.15 25.74 -29.66
C ASN A 171 -15.03 24.95 -30.32
N TRP A 172 -15.41 23.91 -31.05
CA TRP A 172 -14.48 23.03 -31.76
C TRP A 172 -14.78 23.02 -33.26
N TYR A 173 -13.73 23.11 -34.07
CA TYR A 173 -13.82 23.16 -35.53
C TYR A 173 -12.95 22.07 -36.15
N PRO A 174 -13.43 21.34 -37.18
CA PRO A 174 -12.61 20.37 -37.90
C PRO A 174 -11.32 21.01 -38.43
N THR A 175 -10.21 20.28 -38.34
CA THR A 175 -8.91 20.74 -38.80
C THR A 175 -8.12 19.61 -39.46
N GLU A 176 -7.26 19.97 -40.42
CA GLU A 176 -6.33 19.03 -41.06
C GLU A 176 -5.00 18.92 -40.29
N LEU A 177 -4.89 19.60 -39.15
CA LEU A 177 -3.70 19.52 -38.30
C LEU A 177 -3.59 18.13 -37.67
N THR A 178 -2.40 17.56 -37.77
CA THR A 178 -2.09 16.26 -37.18
C THR A 178 -1.81 16.41 -35.69
N VAL A 179 -2.47 15.59 -34.88
CA VAL A 179 -2.20 15.45 -33.45
C VAL A 179 -1.74 14.02 -33.22
N GLU A 180 -0.57 13.87 -32.62
CA GLU A 180 -0.06 12.56 -32.24
C GLU A 180 -0.13 12.38 -30.73
N PRO A 181 -0.51 11.19 -30.23
CA PRO A 181 -0.42 10.88 -28.81
C PRO A 181 1.01 11.06 -28.31
N ALA A 182 1.22 11.91 -27.32
CA ALA A 182 2.51 12.04 -26.67
C ALA A 182 2.80 10.74 -25.88
N PRO A 183 3.93 10.05 -26.14
CA PRO A 183 4.25 8.85 -25.37
C PRO A 183 4.55 9.22 -23.92
N PRO A 184 4.14 8.39 -22.94
CA PRO A 184 4.54 8.57 -21.56
C PRO A 184 6.07 8.50 -21.45
N ARG A 185 6.61 9.27 -20.51
CA ARG A 185 8.04 9.34 -20.21
C ARG A 185 8.33 8.67 -18.87
N PRO A 186 9.56 8.18 -18.65
CA PRO A 186 9.98 7.73 -17.34
C PRO A 186 9.77 8.84 -16.30
N THR A 187 9.13 8.49 -15.20
CA THR A 187 8.91 9.39 -14.07
C THR A 187 10.26 9.73 -13.43
N PRO A 188 10.62 11.01 -13.26
CA PRO A 188 11.81 11.39 -12.49
C PRO A 188 11.73 10.83 -11.06
N ALA A 189 12.85 10.33 -10.53
CA ALA A 189 12.85 9.60 -9.26
C ALA A 189 12.35 10.42 -8.06
N ASP A 190 12.64 11.73 -8.03
CA ASP A 190 12.16 12.67 -7.03
C ASP A 190 10.63 12.87 -7.09
N ILE A 191 10.07 12.88 -8.31
CA ILE A 191 8.64 12.98 -8.53
C ILE A 191 7.95 11.67 -8.20
N GLU A 192 8.52 10.53 -8.58
CA GLU A 192 7.99 9.21 -8.25
C GLU A 192 7.89 9.02 -6.73
N GLU A 193 8.94 9.37 -5.97
CA GLU A 193 8.93 9.29 -4.51
C GLU A 193 7.82 10.16 -3.91
N ALA A 194 7.65 11.40 -4.39
CA ALA A 194 6.59 12.29 -3.94
C ALA A 194 5.18 11.76 -4.28
N ILE A 195 4.98 11.15 -5.45
CA ILE A 195 3.72 10.51 -5.84
C ILE A 195 3.41 9.34 -4.90
N LEU A 196 4.38 8.43 -4.71
CA LEU A 196 4.20 7.24 -3.88
C LEU A 196 3.93 7.61 -2.41
N ASP A 197 4.59 8.64 -1.90
CA ASP A 197 4.34 9.14 -0.54
C ASP A 197 2.93 9.73 -0.41
N ASN A 198 2.44 10.48 -1.41
CA ASN A 198 1.05 10.95 -1.42
C ASN A 198 0.04 9.79 -1.56
N TYR A 199 0.31 8.83 -2.45
CA TYR A 199 -0.55 7.67 -2.70
C TYR A 199 -0.74 6.80 -1.45
N ARG A 200 0.34 6.57 -0.68
CA ARG A 200 0.30 5.83 0.59
C ARG A 200 -0.42 6.58 1.70
N GLY A 201 -0.74 7.87 1.51
CA GLY A 201 -1.40 8.72 2.47
C GLY A 201 -0.62 8.85 3.77
N HIS A 202 -1.26 8.50 4.90
CA HIS A 202 -0.62 8.57 6.22
C HIS A 202 0.42 7.47 6.45
N GLY A 203 0.61 6.53 5.51
CA GLY A 203 1.56 5.42 5.60
C GLY A 203 1.15 4.33 6.60
N LEU A 204 2.04 3.35 6.78
CA LEU A 204 1.85 2.24 7.72
C LEU A 204 2.66 2.50 9.00
N PRO A 205 2.04 2.81 10.16
CA PRO A 205 2.78 3.09 11.38
C PRO A 205 3.46 1.83 11.93
N TRP A 206 4.59 1.99 12.61
CA TRP A 206 5.32 0.88 13.25
C TRP A 206 4.49 0.15 14.30
N SER A 207 3.61 0.85 14.99
CA SER A 207 2.66 0.25 15.94
C SER A 207 1.81 -0.82 15.27
N ARG A 208 1.36 -0.57 14.03
CA ARG A 208 0.55 -1.53 13.28
C ARG A 208 1.36 -2.76 12.88
N VAL A 209 2.58 -2.57 12.37
CA VAL A 209 3.48 -3.67 12.01
C VAL A 209 3.76 -4.55 13.23
N LEU A 210 4.09 -3.94 14.38
CA LEU A 210 4.35 -4.67 15.62
C LEU A 210 3.11 -5.37 16.16
N LEU A 211 1.93 -4.78 16.01
CA LEU A 211 0.66 -5.40 16.40
C LEU A 211 0.37 -6.64 15.55
N ASP A 212 0.64 -6.60 14.26
CA ASP A 212 0.42 -7.76 13.38
C ASP A 212 1.49 -8.84 13.57
N VAL A 213 2.71 -8.48 13.96
CA VAL A 213 3.70 -9.44 14.48
C VAL A 213 3.20 -10.09 15.77
N HIS A 214 2.69 -9.29 16.71
CA HIS A 214 2.22 -9.76 18.01
C HIS A 214 0.99 -10.67 17.91
N THR A 215 0.04 -10.32 17.03
CA THR A 215 -1.18 -11.10 16.80
C THR A 215 -0.99 -12.23 15.78
N GLY A 216 0.19 -12.32 15.16
CA GLY A 216 0.51 -13.29 14.12
C GLY A 216 -0.03 -12.94 12.74
N ARG A 217 -0.85 -11.89 12.58
CA ARG A 217 -1.43 -11.47 11.30
C ARG A 217 -0.40 -11.15 10.21
N ILE A 218 0.85 -10.88 10.58
CA ILE A 218 1.94 -10.74 9.59
C ILE A 218 2.14 -12.01 8.75
N LEU A 219 1.70 -13.18 9.20
CA LEU A 219 1.72 -14.45 8.45
C LEU A 219 0.40 -14.72 7.70
N GLY A 220 -0.45 -13.70 7.55
CA GLY A 220 -1.78 -13.82 6.96
C GLY A 220 -2.77 -14.60 7.84
N ASN A 221 -3.75 -15.25 7.21
CA ASN A 221 -4.88 -15.87 7.90
C ASN A 221 -4.51 -17.03 8.84
N TRP A 222 -3.37 -17.68 8.61
CA TRP A 222 -2.90 -18.80 9.45
C TRP A 222 -2.17 -18.36 10.72
N GLY A 223 -1.66 -17.13 10.73
CA GLY A 223 -0.83 -16.61 11.81
C GLY A 223 -1.51 -16.55 13.18
N PRO A 224 -2.76 -16.07 13.31
CA PRO A 224 -3.48 -16.10 14.58
C PRO A 224 -3.62 -17.51 15.16
N TYR A 225 -3.87 -18.52 14.33
CA TYR A 225 -3.94 -19.91 14.80
C TYR A 225 -2.59 -20.44 15.30
N LEU A 226 -1.48 -20.00 14.69
CA LEU A 226 -0.14 -20.30 15.20
C LEU A 226 0.07 -19.66 16.58
N MET A 227 -0.41 -18.42 16.77
CA MET A 227 -0.33 -17.74 18.07
C MET A 227 -1.20 -18.40 19.13
N ASP A 228 -2.39 -18.87 18.78
CA ASP A 228 -3.26 -19.65 19.68
C ASP A 228 -2.59 -20.96 20.11
N ALA A 229 -1.97 -21.68 19.17
CA ALA A 229 -1.21 -22.89 19.45
C ALA A 229 -0.02 -22.62 20.37
N ALA A 230 0.68 -21.50 20.16
CA ALA A 230 1.77 -21.05 21.02
C ALA A 230 1.28 -20.74 22.43
N ALA A 231 0.19 -19.99 22.57
CA ALA A 231 -0.44 -19.69 23.86
C ALA A 231 -0.83 -20.97 24.61
N LEU A 232 -1.44 -21.94 23.92
CA LEU A 232 -1.77 -23.24 24.50
C LEU A 232 -0.53 -24.01 24.96
N CYS A 233 0.53 -24.03 24.13
CA CYS A 233 1.80 -24.64 24.52
C CYS A 233 2.37 -23.99 25.78
N LEU A 234 2.31 -22.66 25.89
CA LEU A 234 2.78 -21.93 27.06
C LEU A 234 1.96 -22.25 28.31
N LEU A 235 0.64 -22.34 28.20
CA LEU A 235 -0.21 -22.77 29.30
C LEU A 235 0.13 -24.19 29.78
N ILE A 236 0.37 -25.11 28.85
CA ILE A 236 0.78 -26.48 29.18
C ILE A 236 2.16 -26.50 29.85
N LEU A 237 3.12 -25.73 29.33
CA LEU A 237 4.47 -25.61 29.90
C LEU A 237 4.42 -25.02 31.31
N ALA A 238 3.65 -23.94 31.52
CA ALA A 238 3.46 -23.32 32.81
C ALA A 238 2.79 -24.27 33.82
N GLY A 239 1.68 -24.91 33.42
CA GLY A 239 0.96 -25.86 34.26
C GLY A 239 1.80 -27.09 34.64
N SER A 240 2.55 -27.65 33.69
CA SER A 240 3.44 -28.78 33.96
C SER A 240 4.64 -28.40 34.83
N GLY A 241 5.18 -27.19 34.70
CA GLY A 241 6.20 -26.64 35.58
C GLY A 241 5.71 -26.53 37.03
N ILE A 242 4.52 -25.94 37.24
CA ILE A 242 3.89 -25.82 38.57
C ILE A 242 3.62 -27.20 39.18
N TYR A 243 3.04 -28.13 38.39
CA TYR A 243 2.75 -29.49 38.85
C TYR A 243 4.01 -30.21 39.33
N ASN A 244 5.10 -30.14 38.56
CA ASN A 244 6.37 -30.76 38.91
C ASN A 244 6.98 -30.15 40.18
N TRP A 245 6.88 -28.82 40.36
CA TRP A 245 7.34 -28.14 41.58
C TRP A 245 6.57 -28.60 42.83
N ILE A 246 5.22 -28.66 42.76
CA ILE A 246 4.39 -29.15 43.87
C ILE A 246 4.71 -30.61 44.19
N ARG A 247 4.84 -31.45 43.16
CA ARG A 247 5.15 -32.88 43.34
C ARG A 247 6.51 -33.10 43.98
N ASN A 248 7.52 -32.33 43.59
CA ASN A 248 8.86 -32.45 44.14
C ASN A 248 8.97 -31.89 45.57
N ARG A 249 8.09 -30.98 45.99
CA ARG A 249 7.98 -30.53 47.40
C ARG A 249 7.27 -31.52 48.33
N ARG A 250 6.46 -32.43 47.79
CA ARG A 250 5.75 -33.47 48.57
C ARG A 250 6.57 -34.76 48.74
N LYS A 251 7.78 -34.80 48.20
CA LYS A 251 8.79 -35.83 48.45
C LYS A 251 9.80 -35.32 49.45
#